data_AF-A0A507F8W8-F1
#
_entry.id   AF-A0A507F8W8-F1
#
_cell.length_a   1.000
_cell.length_b   1.000
_cell.length_c   1.000
_cell.angle_alpha   90.00
_cell.angle_beta   90.00
_cell.angle_gamma   90.00
#
_symmetry.space_group_name_H-M   'P 1'
#
loop_
_entity.id
_entity.type
_entity.pdbx_description
1 polymer ?
#
loop_
_entity_poly.entity_id
_entity_poly.type
_entity_poly.pdbx_seq_one_letter_code
_entity_poly.pdbx_strand_id
1 'polypeptide(L)'
;MHLASFLTLSVLSGLALSHGNVTIIPRTIQGLAMTFVGHLDVPYGCSVNSDDMPPESPSQNLAALWLRAAFHDVGKFDAEKPEQVVSGLLPNYLNETENAGIGISVATSFASYVKFNYSRADFIALAGQAVVIHCGGPNFNFSYGRQDGIRTTPFTSLAQSLPDDAIHTYDMMKTKLRRLNFTNADIVALVTGSHSLGGAHKAISPHLTDQKFQPFDSTPGIFDNVVFQDALKGKCVTRVDCGIIKDPEMKPLIELYASNQDAFFKQYVESFEKMVNLGQKTSELSSVALDIEVHEKLAEEGSAQAVLAAADAAAGGSKPVATAVASSKSGASGNVVCWMVLVISFLLL
;
A
#
# COMPACT_ATOMS: atom_id res chain seq x y z
N MET A 1 -43.91 37.43 29.07
CA MET A 1 -43.84 37.10 27.63
C MET A 1 -42.38 36.98 27.24
N HIS A 2 -41.88 35.74 27.19
CA HIS A 2 -40.55 35.41 26.70
C HIS A 2 -40.56 35.37 25.16
N LEU A 3 -39.64 36.06 24.51
CA LEU A 3 -39.17 35.68 23.18
C LEU A 3 -37.68 35.34 23.31
N ALA A 4 -37.38 34.05 23.42
CA ALA A 4 -36.04 33.52 23.27
C ALA A 4 -35.82 33.21 21.78
N SER A 5 -34.88 33.91 21.15
CA SER A 5 -34.33 33.53 19.85
C SER A 5 -33.60 32.19 20.00
N PHE A 6 -34.15 31.14 19.40
CA PHE A 6 -33.41 29.90 19.18
C PHE A 6 -32.53 30.08 17.95
N LEU A 7 -31.28 30.48 18.18
CA LEU A 7 -30.20 30.19 17.23
C LEU A 7 -29.74 28.77 17.55
N THR A 8 -30.14 27.79 16.74
CA THR A 8 -29.57 26.44 16.79
C THR A 8 -28.15 26.50 16.25
N LEU A 9 -27.18 26.71 17.15
CA LEU A 9 -25.78 26.50 16.83
C LEU A 9 -25.54 24.98 16.75
N SER A 10 -25.25 24.48 15.55
CA SER A 10 -24.85 23.09 15.35
C SER A 10 -23.51 22.86 16.05
N VAL A 11 -23.53 22.17 17.18
CA VAL A 11 -22.30 21.66 17.79
C VAL A 11 -21.99 20.31 17.15
N LEU A 12 -21.27 20.35 16.03
CA LEU A 12 -20.56 19.19 15.47
C LEU A 12 -19.09 19.54 15.21
N SER A 13 -18.49 20.28 16.13
CA SER A 13 -17.03 20.40 16.19
C SER A 13 -16.48 19.22 16.99
N GLY A 14 -16.32 18.07 16.33
CA GLY A 14 -15.31 17.11 16.78
C GLY A 14 -13.97 17.85 16.74
N LEU A 15 -13.32 18.02 17.89
CA LEU A 15 -12.03 18.70 17.96
C LEU A 15 -11.06 18.03 16.98
N ALA A 16 -10.62 18.77 15.97
CA ALA A 16 -9.56 18.33 15.09
C ALA A 16 -8.28 18.16 15.93
N LEU A 17 -7.59 17.04 15.76
CA LEU A 17 -6.30 16.78 16.37
C LEU A 17 -5.25 16.87 15.26
N SER A 18 -4.22 17.68 15.45
CA SER A 18 -3.07 17.70 14.53
C SER A 18 -1.96 16.80 15.06
N HIS A 19 -1.38 15.97 14.20
CA HIS A 19 -0.12 15.26 14.46
C HIS A 19 0.80 15.53 13.27
N GLY A 20 1.88 16.28 13.46
CA GLY A 20 2.66 16.81 12.33
C GLY A 20 1.82 17.75 11.45
N ASN A 21 1.90 17.58 10.13
CA ASN A 21 1.08 18.32 9.14
C ASN A 21 -0.32 17.71 8.93
N VAL A 22 -0.62 16.59 9.59
CA VAL A 22 -1.85 15.83 9.36
C VAL A 22 -2.99 16.33 10.25
N THR A 23 -4.12 16.69 9.64
CA THR A 23 -5.36 17.07 10.34
C THR A 23 -6.28 15.86 10.53
N ILE A 24 -6.47 15.40 11.76
CA ILE A 24 -7.36 14.29 12.11
C ILE A 24 -8.69 14.86 12.58
N ILE A 25 -9.80 14.51 11.91
CA ILE A 25 -11.16 14.77 12.39
C ILE A 25 -11.75 13.46 12.94
N PRO A 26 -11.71 13.22 14.26
CA PRO A 26 -12.13 11.95 14.85
C PRO A 26 -13.56 11.59 14.42
N ARG A 27 -13.82 10.30 14.15
CA ARG A 27 -15.13 9.73 13.74
C ARG A 27 -15.59 10.03 12.30
N THR A 28 -14.72 10.54 11.44
CA THR A 28 -14.98 10.62 9.98
C THR A 28 -14.09 9.62 9.24
N ILE A 29 -14.49 9.21 8.03
CA ILE A 29 -13.66 8.36 7.16
C ILE A 29 -12.35 9.08 6.83
N GLN A 30 -12.42 10.37 6.49
CA GLN A 30 -11.24 11.20 6.27
C GLN A 30 -10.31 11.22 7.48
N GLY A 31 -10.84 11.44 8.68
CA GLY A 31 -10.04 11.44 9.89
C GLY A 31 -9.42 10.08 10.21
N LEU A 32 -10.12 8.98 9.92
CA LEU A 32 -9.55 7.64 10.05
C LEU A 32 -8.41 7.43 9.03
N ALA A 33 -8.60 7.83 7.77
CA ALA A 33 -7.57 7.77 6.74
C ALA A 33 -6.31 8.54 7.17
N MET A 34 -6.49 9.74 7.71
CA MET A 34 -5.40 10.57 8.23
C MET A 34 -4.69 9.93 9.44
N THR A 35 -5.35 9.06 10.22
CA THR A 35 -4.61 8.30 11.23
C THR A 35 -3.64 7.32 10.62
N PHE A 36 -3.97 6.67 9.49
CA PHE A 36 -3.04 5.78 8.80
C PHE A 36 -1.86 6.56 8.23
N VAL A 37 -2.16 7.64 7.50
CA VAL A 37 -1.15 8.56 6.95
C VAL A 37 -0.21 9.05 8.05
N GLY A 38 -0.74 9.44 9.21
CA GLY A 38 0.09 9.91 10.32
C GLY A 38 1.08 8.89 10.90
N HIS A 39 0.91 7.57 10.69
CA HIS A 39 1.94 6.59 11.05
C HIS A 39 3.00 6.40 9.96
N LEU A 40 2.72 6.87 8.73
CA LEU A 40 3.62 6.83 7.58
C LEU A 40 4.35 8.16 7.38
N ASP A 41 3.91 9.24 8.04
CA ASP A 41 4.54 10.57 8.02
C ASP A 41 5.84 10.60 8.86
N VAL A 42 6.74 9.68 8.53
CA VAL A 42 8.08 9.50 9.10
C VAL A 42 9.02 9.08 7.96
N PRO A 43 10.34 9.31 8.09
CA PRO A 43 11.29 8.81 7.09
C PRO A 43 11.13 7.31 6.87
N TYR A 44 11.09 6.90 5.61
CA TYR A 44 10.85 5.53 5.16
C TYR A 44 9.46 4.98 5.54
N GLY A 45 8.45 5.81 5.79
CA GLY A 45 7.11 5.33 6.14
C GLY A 45 6.47 4.42 5.09
N CYS A 46 6.73 4.68 3.80
CA CYS A 46 6.32 3.80 2.70
C CYS A 46 7.32 2.67 2.39
N SER A 47 8.51 2.70 2.99
CA SER A 47 9.63 1.79 2.71
C SER A 47 10.17 1.17 3.99
N VAL A 48 11.43 0.74 3.97
CA VAL A 48 12.18 0.32 5.17
C VAL A 48 13.62 0.80 5.05
N ASN A 49 14.21 1.21 6.16
CA ASN A 49 15.66 1.34 6.25
C ASN A 49 16.27 -0.02 6.60
N SER A 50 16.96 -0.65 5.64
CA SER A 50 17.58 -1.96 5.85
C SER A 50 18.73 -1.96 6.85
N ASP A 51 19.38 -0.81 7.05
CA ASP A 51 20.52 -0.69 7.98
C ASP A 51 20.06 -0.73 9.43
N ASP A 52 18.86 -0.22 9.70
CA ASP A 52 18.25 -0.22 11.03
C ASP A 52 17.59 -1.56 11.39
N MET A 53 17.49 -2.50 10.42
CA MET A 53 16.87 -3.80 10.65
C MET A 53 17.82 -4.83 11.28
N PRO A 54 17.44 -5.43 12.43
CA PRO A 54 18.10 -6.61 12.95
C PRO A 54 18.11 -7.77 11.93
N PRO A 55 19.13 -8.65 11.93
CA PRO A 55 19.25 -9.74 10.96
C PRO A 55 18.02 -10.67 10.88
N GLU A 56 17.35 -10.88 12.01
CA GLU A 56 16.18 -11.77 12.14
C GLU A 56 14.86 -11.00 12.28
N SER A 57 14.84 -9.71 11.92
CA SER A 57 13.65 -8.89 12.13
C SER A 57 12.51 -9.33 11.21
N PRO A 58 11.31 -9.63 11.75
CA PRO A 58 10.11 -9.73 10.91
C PRO A 58 9.83 -8.35 10.29
N SER A 59 9.16 -8.33 9.14
CA SER A 59 8.91 -7.10 8.38
C SER A 59 8.36 -5.96 9.24
N GLN A 60 8.89 -4.75 9.03
CA GLN A 60 8.44 -3.50 9.66
C GLN A 60 7.90 -2.48 8.66
N ASN A 61 7.77 -2.85 7.36
CA ASN A 61 7.19 -1.95 6.36
C ASN A 61 5.68 -1.81 6.62
N LEU A 62 5.29 -0.78 7.37
CA LEU A 62 3.90 -0.61 7.80
C LEU A 62 2.96 -0.42 6.60
N ALA A 63 3.38 0.34 5.60
CA ALA A 63 2.65 0.56 4.37
C ALA A 63 2.34 -0.77 3.64
N ALA A 64 3.37 -1.55 3.32
CA ALA A 64 3.19 -2.84 2.64
C ALA A 64 2.38 -3.84 3.48
N LEU A 65 2.51 -3.80 4.81
CA LEU A 65 1.74 -4.67 5.71
C LEU A 65 0.25 -4.31 5.78
N TRP A 66 -0.11 -3.03 5.71
CA TRP A 66 -1.50 -2.61 5.58
C TRP A 66 -2.11 -3.03 4.26
N LEU A 67 -1.38 -2.85 3.16
CA LEU A 67 -1.84 -3.28 1.85
C LEU A 67 -2.02 -4.80 1.79
N ARG A 68 -1.06 -5.54 2.34
CA ARG A 68 -1.14 -7.00 2.49
C ARG A 68 -2.31 -7.42 3.39
N ALA A 69 -2.55 -6.72 4.49
CA ALA A 69 -3.70 -6.99 5.37
C ALA A 69 -5.03 -6.85 4.63
N ALA A 70 -5.18 -5.87 3.74
CA ALA A 70 -6.38 -5.72 2.92
C ALA A 70 -6.63 -6.92 2.02
N PHE A 71 -5.60 -7.48 1.38
CA PHE A 71 -5.73 -8.73 0.62
C PHE A 71 -6.04 -9.94 1.52
N HIS A 72 -5.32 -10.08 2.64
CA HIS A 72 -5.47 -11.21 3.55
C HIS A 72 -6.84 -11.25 4.25
N ASP A 73 -7.48 -10.10 4.47
CA ASP A 73 -8.80 -10.00 5.09
C ASP A 73 -9.93 -10.54 4.21
N VAL A 74 -9.76 -10.50 2.88
CA VAL A 74 -10.73 -11.04 1.92
C VAL A 74 -10.26 -12.34 1.25
N GLY A 75 -8.99 -12.73 1.44
CA GLY A 75 -8.35 -13.80 0.69
C GLY A 75 -8.90 -15.20 0.89
N LYS A 76 -9.81 -15.40 1.86
CA LYS A 76 -10.57 -16.65 2.06
C LYS A 76 -11.98 -16.62 1.45
N PHE A 77 -12.34 -15.56 0.73
CA PHE A 77 -13.59 -15.50 -0.02
C PHE A 77 -13.66 -16.63 -1.05
N ASP A 78 -14.90 -17.08 -1.30
CA ASP A 78 -15.21 -18.13 -2.25
C ASP A 78 -16.38 -17.67 -3.12
N ALA A 79 -16.13 -17.52 -4.42
CA ALA A 79 -17.14 -17.07 -5.37
C ALA A 79 -18.33 -18.03 -5.49
N GLU A 80 -18.18 -19.30 -5.10
CA GLU A 80 -19.29 -20.26 -5.02
C GLU A 80 -20.27 -19.94 -3.87
N LYS A 81 -19.85 -19.09 -2.93
CA LYS A 81 -20.65 -18.61 -1.78
C LYS A 81 -20.65 -17.08 -1.75
N PRO A 82 -21.23 -16.41 -2.76
CA PRO A 82 -21.05 -14.98 -2.98
C PRO A 82 -21.60 -14.08 -1.88
N GLU A 83 -22.52 -14.57 -1.04
CA GLU A 83 -23.06 -13.81 0.11
C GLU A 83 -22.27 -14.04 1.41
N GLN A 84 -21.21 -14.87 1.38
CA GLN A 84 -20.38 -15.11 2.55
C GLN A 84 -19.46 -13.91 2.80
N VAL A 85 -19.80 -13.12 3.81
CA VAL A 85 -18.94 -12.04 4.30
C VAL A 85 -17.74 -12.62 5.05
N VAL A 86 -16.53 -12.39 4.51
CA VAL A 86 -15.27 -12.83 5.13
C VAL A 86 -14.41 -11.68 5.65
N SER A 87 -14.62 -10.45 5.14
CA SER A 87 -13.87 -9.26 5.58
C SER A 87 -14.13 -8.94 7.05
N GLY A 88 -13.17 -8.29 7.71
CA GLY A 88 -13.19 -7.96 9.13
C GLY A 88 -12.89 -9.14 10.04
N LEU A 89 -12.47 -10.29 9.49
CA LEU A 89 -12.16 -11.50 10.26
C LEU A 89 -10.66 -11.74 10.45
N LEU A 90 -9.78 -11.17 9.61
CA LEU A 90 -8.32 -11.27 9.74
C LEU A 90 -7.78 -11.18 11.18
N PRO A 91 -8.30 -10.31 12.07
CA PRO A 91 -7.76 -10.16 13.42
C PRO A 91 -7.82 -11.44 14.26
N ASN A 92 -8.74 -12.35 13.93
CA ASN A 92 -8.89 -13.63 14.61
C ASN A 92 -7.90 -14.70 14.13
N TYR A 93 -7.15 -14.43 13.04
CA TYR A 93 -6.33 -15.40 12.33
C TYR A 93 -4.87 -14.96 12.17
N LEU A 94 -4.44 -13.91 12.89
CA LEU A 94 -3.07 -13.38 12.83
C LEU A 94 -1.98 -14.39 13.24
N ASN A 95 -2.36 -15.47 13.94
CA ASN A 95 -1.45 -16.55 14.35
C ASN A 95 -1.23 -17.60 13.26
N GLU A 96 -1.98 -17.58 12.16
CA GLU A 96 -1.76 -18.49 11.03
C GLU A 96 -0.47 -18.13 10.29
N THR A 97 0.23 -19.14 9.77
CA THR A 97 1.55 -18.98 9.13
C THR A 97 1.51 -17.98 7.97
N GLU A 98 0.46 -18.03 7.15
CA GLU A 98 0.26 -17.07 6.06
C GLU A 98 0.16 -15.61 6.53
N ASN A 99 -0.19 -15.35 7.79
CA ASN A 99 -0.35 -14.00 8.34
C ASN A 99 0.88 -13.53 9.14
N ALA A 100 1.98 -14.29 9.12
CA ALA A 100 3.24 -13.92 9.76
C ALA A 100 3.68 -12.51 9.35
N GLY A 101 4.12 -11.71 10.32
CA GLY A 101 4.50 -10.30 10.14
C GLY A 101 3.32 -9.31 10.26
N ILE A 102 2.10 -9.69 9.85
CA ILE A 102 0.93 -8.80 9.96
C ILE A 102 0.62 -8.53 11.44
N GLY A 103 0.49 -9.59 12.25
CA GLY A 103 0.07 -9.47 13.64
C GLY A 103 1.07 -8.78 14.58
N ILE A 104 2.35 -8.74 14.22
CA ILE A 104 3.41 -8.07 14.99
C ILE A 104 3.47 -6.58 14.64
N SER A 105 3.06 -6.20 13.44
CA SER A 105 3.00 -4.80 13.04
C SER A 105 1.84 -4.07 13.72
N VAL A 106 2.04 -2.78 14.00
CA VAL A 106 1.01 -1.87 14.53
C VAL A 106 -0.26 -1.89 13.66
N ALA A 107 -0.14 -2.35 12.40
CA ALA A 107 -1.19 -2.42 11.41
C ALA A 107 -2.49 -3.06 11.88
N THR A 108 -2.40 -4.05 12.77
CA THR A 108 -3.54 -4.81 13.27
C THR A 108 -3.69 -4.75 14.78
N SER A 109 -3.07 -3.77 15.47
CA SER A 109 -3.25 -3.66 16.92
C SER A 109 -4.63 -3.12 17.33
N PHE A 110 -5.53 -2.79 16.38
CA PHE A 110 -6.95 -2.38 16.48
C PHE A 110 -7.36 -1.43 17.64
N ALA A 111 -6.44 -0.90 18.42
CA ALA A 111 -6.71 -0.12 19.63
C ALA A 111 -7.39 1.22 19.30
N SER A 112 -7.28 1.69 18.05
CA SER A 112 -7.99 2.87 17.56
C SER A 112 -9.42 2.57 17.08
N TYR A 113 -9.84 1.31 16.85
CA TYR A 113 -11.24 0.99 16.51
C TYR A 113 -12.20 1.53 17.58
N VAL A 114 -11.84 1.46 18.86
CA VAL A 114 -12.66 2.01 19.94
C VAL A 114 -12.89 3.53 19.80
N LYS A 115 -12.00 4.23 19.08
CA LYS A 115 -12.09 5.68 18.81
C LYS A 115 -12.90 6.01 17.56
N PHE A 116 -13.13 5.04 16.65
CA PHE A 116 -13.81 5.24 15.37
C PHE A 116 -14.94 4.22 15.18
N ASN A 117 -16.17 4.69 14.97
CA ASN A 117 -17.35 3.81 14.83
C ASN A 117 -17.50 3.28 13.38
N TYR A 118 -16.51 2.53 12.89
CA TYR A 118 -16.51 1.87 11.58
C TYR A 118 -16.28 0.38 11.75
N SER A 119 -16.61 -0.47 10.76
CA SER A 119 -16.35 -1.91 10.84
C SER A 119 -14.85 -2.22 10.72
N ARG A 120 -14.42 -3.41 11.15
CA ARG A 120 -13.04 -3.86 10.96
C ARG A 120 -12.71 -4.01 9.47
N ALA A 121 -13.68 -4.45 8.68
CA ALA A 121 -13.59 -4.52 7.23
C ALA A 121 -13.30 -3.14 6.60
N ASP A 122 -14.04 -2.09 7.00
CA ASP A 122 -13.79 -0.72 6.53
C ASP A 122 -12.42 -0.20 7.00
N PHE A 123 -12.03 -0.49 8.24
CA PHE A 123 -10.74 -0.07 8.78
C PHE A 123 -9.57 -0.67 7.97
N ILE A 124 -9.60 -1.97 7.72
CA ILE A 124 -8.55 -2.68 6.97
C ILE A 124 -8.52 -2.23 5.50
N ALA A 125 -9.68 -2.12 4.85
CA ALA A 125 -9.77 -1.66 3.47
C ALA A 125 -9.27 -0.21 3.31
N LEU A 126 -9.63 0.68 4.25
CA LEU A 126 -9.19 2.07 4.23
C LEU A 126 -7.69 2.20 4.47
N ALA A 127 -7.10 1.37 5.35
CA ALA A 127 -5.66 1.35 5.55
C ALA A 127 -4.91 1.00 4.25
N GLY A 128 -5.38 -0.04 3.53
CA GLY A 128 -4.81 -0.42 2.24
C GLY A 128 -4.91 0.69 1.18
N GLN A 129 -6.08 1.33 1.05
CA GLN A 129 -6.26 2.43 0.10
C GLN A 129 -5.45 3.68 0.47
N ALA A 130 -5.40 4.03 1.76
CA ALA A 130 -4.64 5.18 2.23
C ALA A 130 -3.14 5.02 1.93
N VAL A 131 -2.59 3.81 2.08
CA VAL A 131 -1.21 3.50 1.69
C VAL A 131 -0.99 3.68 0.20
N VAL A 132 -1.88 3.12 -0.62
CA VAL A 132 -1.74 3.21 -2.08
C VAL A 132 -1.66 4.67 -2.51
N ILE A 133 -2.55 5.51 -1.98
CA ILE A 133 -2.57 6.95 -2.29
C ILE A 133 -1.32 7.64 -1.74
N HIS A 134 -1.04 7.47 -0.45
CA HIS A 134 0.04 8.18 0.22
C HIS A 134 1.43 7.81 -0.33
N CYS A 135 1.62 6.58 -0.78
CA CYS A 135 2.88 6.10 -1.33
C CYS A 135 3.01 6.31 -2.85
N GLY A 136 2.17 7.15 -3.47
CA GLY A 136 2.35 7.61 -4.86
C GLY A 136 1.43 6.96 -5.90
N GLY A 137 0.53 6.08 -5.48
CA GLY A 137 -0.48 5.45 -6.32
C GLY A 137 -1.68 6.35 -6.63
N PRO A 138 -2.70 5.81 -7.32
CA PRO A 138 -3.86 6.59 -7.73
C PRO A 138 -4.76 6.99 -6.55
N ASN A 139 -5.31 8.21 -6.59
CA ASN A 139 -6.41 8.63 -5.72
C ASN A 139 -7.77 8.23 -6.33
N PHE A 140 -8.64 7.65 -5.51
CA PHE A 140 -9.97 7.21 -5.86
C PHE A 140 -10.88 7.28 -4.64
N ASN A 141 -12.20 7.23 -4.86
CA ASN A 141 -13.15 7.26 -3.76
C ASN A 141 -13.05 6.00 -2.90
N PHE A 142 -13.30 6.14 -1.60
CA PHE A 142 -13.44 5.00 -0.71
C PHE A 142 -14.90 4.61 -0.58
N SER A 143 -15.19 3.33 -0.82
CA SER A 143 -16.47 2.74 -0.46
C SER A 143 -16.44 2.30 1.00
N TYR A 144 -17.45 2.66 1.80
CA TYR A 144 -17.57 2.32 3.22
C TYR A 144 -18.97 1.81 3.57
N GLY A 145 -19.09 1.21 4.75
CA GLY A 145 -20.31 0.54 5.22
C GLY A 145 -20.22 -0.98 5.18
N ARG A 146 -19.01 -1.55 5.03
CA ARG A 146 -18.82 -3.01 5.00
C ARG A 146 -19.27 -3.64 6.30
N GLN A 147 -19.89 -4.80 6.21
CA GLN A 147 -20.23 -5.62 7.37
C GLN A 147 -19.03 -6.49 7.75
N ASP A 148 -18.78 -6.65 9.05
CA ASP A 148 -17.80 -7.61 9.52
C ASP A 148 -18.38 -9.02 9.41
N GLY A 149 -17.56 -9.96 8.92
CA GLY A 149 -17.90 -11.38 8.96
C GLY A 149 -18.13 -11.84 10.41
N ILE A 150 -19.04 -12.80 10.58
CA ILE A 150 -19.28 -13.42 11.88
C ILE A 150 -18.24 -14.52 12.14
N ARG A 151 -17.81 -14.70 13.40
CA ARG A 151 -16.74 -15.67 13.74
C ARG A 151 -17.10 -17.13 13.42
N THR A 152 -18.39 -17.43 13.31
CA THR A 152 -18.92 -18.76 12.93
C THR A 152 -19.04 -18.93 11.42
N THR A 153 -18.81 -17.89 10.62
CA THR A 153 -18.59 -18.02 9.18
C THR A 153 -17.53 -19.09 9.01
N PRO A 154 -17.80 -20.21 8.31
CA PRO A 154 -16.82 -21.27 8.13
C PRO A 154 -15.60 -20.70 7.40
N PHE A 155 -14.62 -20.26 8.19
CA PHE A 155 -13.29 -19.83 7.75
C PHE A 155 -12.44 -21.03 7.35
N THR A 156 -13.06 -22.21 7.35
CA THR A 156 -12.47 -23.53 7.17
C THR A 156 -13.34 -24.31 6.19
N SER A 157 -13.12 -24.09 4.90
CA SER A 157 -13.28 -25.18 3.93
C SER A 157 -11.98 -25.50 3.19
N LEU A 158 -10.93 -24.70 3.35
CA LEU A 158 -9.64 -24.92 2.70
C LEU A 158 -8.51 -24.42 3.60
N ALA A 159 -7.78 -25.35 4.24
CA ALA A 159 -6.49 -25.02 4.82
C ALA A 159 -5.61 -24.38 3.72
N GLN A 160 -4.87 -23.31 4.05
CA GLN A 160 -4.01 -22.59 3.11
C GLN A 160 -4.78 -21.98 1.92
N SER A 161 -5.89 -21.29 2.19
CA SER A 161 -6.70 -20.64 1.15
C SER A 161 -5.96 -19.55 0.38
N LEU A 162 -4.92 -18.99 0.95
CA LEU A 162 -4.05 -18.01 0.31
C LEU A 162 -2.94 -18.68 -0.50
N PRO A 163 -2.46 -18.05 -1.59
CA PRO A 163 -1.19 -18.42 -2.22
C PRO A 163 -0.05 -18.45 -1.20
N ASP A 164 0.89 -19.36 -1.39
CA ASP A 164 2.06 -19.51 -0.51
C ASP A 164 3.24 -19.88 -1.40
N ASP A 165 4.21 -18.97 -1.49
CA ASP A 165 5.36 -19.11 -2.36
C ASP A 165 6.29 -20.27 -1.96
N ALA A 166 6.27 -20.74 -0.70
CA ALA A 166 7.13 -21.83 -0.26
C ALA A 166 6.64 -23.17 -0.78
N ILE A 167 5.32 -23.39 -0.76
CA ILE A 167 4.71 -24.72 -0.94
C ILE A 167 3.82 -24.87 -2.17
N HIS A 168 3.28 -23.79 -2.75
CA HIS A 168 2.36 -23.88 -3.88
C HIS A 168 3.08 -23.72 -5.22
N THR A 169 2.63 -24.48 -6.22
CA THR A 169 3.02 -24.24 -7.62
C THR A 169 2.30 -23.01 -8.16
N TYR A 170 2.79 -22.44 -9.25
CA TYR A 170 2.13 -21.33 -9.94
C TYR A 170 0.66 -21.64 -10.26
N ASP A 171 0.36 -22.82 -10.82
CA ASP A 171 -1.01 -23.21 -11.16
C ASP A 171 -1.94 -23.28 -9.93
N MET A 172 -1.42 -23.75 -8.80
CA MET A 172 -2.17 -23.76 -7.54
C MET A 172 -2.44 -22.33 -7.04
N MET A 173 -1.45 -21.44 -7.13
CA MET A 173 -1.61 -20.02 -6.76
C MET A 173 -2.63 -19.33 -7.67
N LYS A 174 -2.54 -19.53 -8.99
CA LYS A 174 -3.51 -19.04 -9.99
C LYS A 174 -4.92 -19.56 -9.66
N THR A 175 -5.07 -20.85 -9.35
CA THR A 175 -6.36 -21.44 -8.97
C THR A 175 -6.96 -20.79 -7.72
N LYS A 176 -6.16 -20.58 -6.66
CA LYS A 176 -6.61 -19.92 -5.43
C LYS A 176 -7.04 -18.48 -5.65
N LEU A 177 -6.34 -17.74 -6.52
CA LEU A 177 -6.71 -16.38 -6.89
C LEU A 177 -7.99 -16.35 -7.74
N ARG A 178 -8.16 -17.30 -8.67
CA ARG A 178 -9.37 -17.43 -9.48
C ARG A 178 -10.61 -17.76 -8.63
N ARG A 179 -10.46 -18.50 -7.52
CA ARG A 179 -11.55 -18.74 -6.55
C ARG A 179 -12.16 -17.45 -6.00
N LEU A 180 -11.37 -16.36 -5.90
CA LEU A 180 -11.86 -15.04 -5.46
C LEU A 180 -12.72 -14.33 -6.52
N ASN A 181 -12.99 -14.98 -7.66
CA ASN A 181 -13.59 -14.40 -8.85
C ASN A 181 -12.71 -13.34 -9.55
N PHE A 182 -11.39 -13.44 -9.39
CA PHE A 182 -10.46 -12.53 -10.06
C PHE A 182 -10.24 -12.89 -11.54
N THR A 183 -10.25 -11.86 -12.39
CA THR A 183 -9.84 -11.94 -13.79
C THR A 183 -8.30 -11.99 -13.88
N ASN A 184 -7.74 -12.23 -15.07
CA ASN A 184 -6.29 -12.08 -15.26
C ASN A 184 -5.85 -10.63 -14.98
N ALA A 185 -6.66 -9.64 -15.35
CA ALA A 185 -6.36 -8.23 -15.09
C ALA A 185 -6.36 -7.92 -13.58
N ASP A 186 -7.33 -8.46 -12.85
CA ASP A 186 -7.39 -8.34 -11.38
C ASP A 186 -6.16 -8.96 -10.73
N ILE A 187 -5.78 -10.18 -11.15
CA ILE A 187 -4.61 -10.90 -10.60
C ILE A 187 -3.34 -10.10 -10.85
N VAL A 188 -3.09 -9.67 -12.09
CA VAL A 188 -1.85 -8.96 -12.44
C VAL A 188 -1.77 -7.62 -11.72
N ALA A 189 -2.87 -6.85 -11.69
CA ALA A 189 -2.88 -5.55 -11.02
C ALA A 189 -2.74 -5.70 -9.48
N LEU A 190 -3.49 -6.60 -8.85
CA LEU A 190 -3.49 -6.75 -7.39
C LEU A 190 -2.24 -7.45 -6.87
N VAL A 191 -1.86 -8.59 -7.45
CA VAL A 191 -0.76 -9.41 -6.91
C VAL A 191 0.58 -8.77 -7.26
N THR A 192 0.87 -8.62 -8.55
CA THR A 192 2.14 -8.05 -8.98
C THR A 192 2.21 -6.55 -8.74
N GLY A 193 1.13 -5.80 -9.00
CA GLY A 193 1.13 -4.35 -8.77
C GLY A 193 1.28 -3.95 -7.30
N SER A 194 0.70 -4.70 -6.35
CA SER A 194 0.90 -4.40 -4.91
C SER A 194 2.31 -4.69 -4.43
N HIS A 195 3.06 -5.56 -5.14
CA HIS A 195 4.48 -5.79 -4.90
C HIS A 195 5.38 -4.66 -5.44
N SER A 196 4.80 -3.53 -5.88
CA SER A 196 5.56 -2.27 -5.96
C SER A 196 5.94 -1.71 -4.58
N LEU A 197 5.25 -2.16 -3.52
CA LEU A 197 5.60 -1.87 -2.14
C LEU A 197 6.11 -3.13 -1.41
N GLY A 198 7.02 -2.92 -0.45
CA GLY A 198 7.49 -3.97 0.45
C GLY A 198 8.58 -4.86 -0.13
N GLY A 199 8.70 -6.06 0.43
CA GLY A 199 9.75 -6.99 0.08
C GLY A 199 9.77 -8.26 0.92
N ALA A 200 10.66 -9.17 0.56
CA ALA A 200 10.89 -10.41 1.29
C ALA A 200 11.92 -10.21 2.40
N HIS A 201 11.70 -10.84 3.55
CA HIS A 201 12.66 -10.88 4.64
C HIS A 201 13.16 -12.31 4.83
N LYS A 202 14.47 -12.52 4.97
CA LYS A 202 15.03 -13.86 5.22
C LYS A 202 14.40 -14.55 6.44
N ALA A 203 14.08 -13.81 7.50
CA ALA A 203 13.49 -14.35 8.73
C ALA A 203 12.12 -15.02 8.52
N ILE A 204 11.35 -14.58 7.52
CA ILE A 204 9.99 -15.08 7.23
C ILE A 204 9.96 -15.90 5.94
N SER A 205 10.73 -15.49 4.94
CA SER A 205 10.73 -16.05 3.58
C SER A 205 12.15 -16.43 3.15
N PRO A 206 12.85 -17.33 3.87
CA PRO A 206 14.22 -17.73 3.54
C PRO A 206 14.33 -18.47 2.20
N HIS A 207 13.20 -18.91 1.64
CA HIS A 207 13.13 -19.55 0.33
C HIS A 207 13.08 -18.54 -0.84
N LEU A 208 12.89 -17.25 -0.56
CA LEU A 208 12.88 -16.17 -1.56
C LEU A 208 14.16 -15.35 -1.55
N THR A 209 14.77 -15.16 -0.37
CA THR A 209 15.95 -14.30 -0.23
C THR A 209 16.89 -14.71 0.90
N ASP A 210 18.17 -14.50 0.67
CA ASP A 210 19.22 -14.57 1.70
C ASP A 210 19.53 -13.20 2.34
N GLN A 211 18.91 -12.12 1.85
CA GLN A 211 19.08 -10.77 2.37
C GLN A 211 18.18 -10.56 3.58
N LYS A 212 18.61 -9.71 4.53
CA LYS A 212 17.74 -9.30 5.66
C LYS A 212 16.39 -8.78 5.16
N PHE A 213 16.46 -7.99 4.09
CA PHE A 213 15.33 -7.49 3.34
C PHE A 213 15.71 -7.36 1.87
N GLN A 214 14.85 -7.88 0.99
CA GLN A 214 14.95 -7.72 -0.44
C GLN A 214 13.66 -7.05 -0.93
N PRO A 215 13.74 -5.80 -1.42
CA PRO A 215 12.64 -5.15 -2.11
C PRO A 215 12.05 -6.01 -3.23
N PHE A 216 10.75 -5.91 -3.44
CA PHE A 216 10.10 -6.59 -4.55
C PHE A 216 10.36 -5.92 -5.91
N ASP A 217 10.67 -4.62 -5.93
CA ASP A 217 11.08 -3.88 -7.13
C ASP A 217 12.26 -2.92 -6.86
N SER A 218 12.62 -2.12 -7.86
CA SER A 218 13.74 -1.17 -7.79
C SER A 218 13.37 0.25 -7.33
N THR A 219 12.12 0.52 -6.96
CA THR A 219 11.68 1.80 -6.38
C THR A 219 11.00 1.58 -5.02
N PRO A 220 11.67 0.90 -4.05
CA PRO A 220 11.05 0.48 -2.80
C PRO A 220 10.36 1.62 -2.04
N GLY A 221 9.04 1.52 -1.93
CA GLY A 221 8.21 2.48 -1.20
C GLY A 221 7.51 3.49 -2.09
N ILE A 222 7.71 3.45 -3.40
CA ILE A 222 6.91 4.18 -4.38
C ILE A 222 5.92 3.18 -4.99
N PHE A 223 4.62 3.47 -4.90
CA PHE A 223 3.60 2.68 -5.58
C PHE A 223 3.51 3.13 -7.04
N ASP A 224 4.19 2.43 -7.93
CA ASP A 224 4.31 2.76 -9.35
C ASP A 224 4.27 1.49 -10.23
N ASN A 225 4.61 1.62 -11.52
CA ASN A 225 4.61 0.48 -12.45
C ASN A 225 5.97 -0.21 -12.63
N VAL A 226 7.00 0.15 -11.85
CA VAL A 226 8.37 -0.35 -11.99
C VAL A 226 8.46 -1.84 -11.70
N VAL A 227 7.65 -2.37 -10.79
CA VAL A 227 7.53 -3.82 -10.54
C VAL A 227 7.27 -4.61 -11.84
N PHE A 228 6.45 -4.11 -12.75
CA PHE A 228 6.19 -4.75 -14.04
C PHE A 228 7.39 -4.64 -14.99
N GLN A 229 8.06 -3.48 -15.00
CA GLN A 229 9.27 -3.27 -15.80
C GLN A 229 10.41 -4.18 -15.34
N ASP A 230 10.57 -4.37 -14.04
CA ASP A 230 11.56 -5.25 -13.45
C ASP A 230 11.22 -6.72 -13.69
N ALA A 231 9.95 -7.11 -13.60
CA ALA A 231 9.51 -8.45 -13.97
C ALA A 231 9.86 -8.78 -15.44
N LEU A 232 9.66 -7.85 -16.39
CA LEU A 232 10.06 -8.03 -17.80
C LEU A 232 11.57 -8.16 -18.01
N LYS A 233 12.37 -7.58 -17.11
CA LYS A 233 13.84 -7.74 -17.07
C LYS A 233 14.28 -9.02 -16.34
N GLY A 234 13.34 -9.87 -15.93
CA GLY A 234 13.60 -11.11 -15.18
C GLY A 234 13.92 -10.89 -13.71
N LYS A 235 13.64 -9.71 -13.14
CA LYS A 235 13.89 -9.35 -11.74
C LYS A 235 12.66 -9.53 -10.85
N CYS A 236 11.97 -10.66 -10.97
CA CYS A 236 10.89 -11.02 -10.06
C CYS A 236 11.45 -11.69 -8.80
N VAL A 237 10.84 -11.42 -7.63
CA VAL A 237 11.28 -11.97 -6.34
C VAL A 237 10.41 -13.12 -5.89
N THR A 238 9.09 -12.97 -5.92
CA THR A 238 8.16 -14.03 -5.53
C THR A 238 8.01 -15.06 -6.65
N ARG A 239 7.69 -16.31 -6.29
CA ARG A 239 7.44 -17.36 -7.30
C ARG A 239 6.15 -17.07 -8.07
N VAL A 240 5.16 -16.44 -7.43
CA VAL A 240 3.92 -16.04 -8.13
C VAL A 240 4.21 -15.01 -9.22
N ASP A 241 4.98 -13.96 -8.97
CA ASP A 241 5.32 -12.95 -9.99
C ASP A 241 6.16 -13.56 -11.11
N CYS A 242 7.13 -14.40 -10.74
CA CYS A 242 7.94 -15.15 -11.71
C CYS A 242 7.15 -16.17 -12.53
N GLY A 243 5.98 -16.61 -12.05
CA GLY A 243 5.03 -17.43 -12.79
C GLY A 243 4.16 -16.59 -13.73
N ILE A 244 3.59 -15.50 -13.22
CA ILE A 244 2.73 -14.57 -13.98
C ILE A 244 3.44 -14.05 -15.23
N ILE A 245 4.71 -13.64 -15.11
CA ILE A 245 5.50 -13.13 -16.25
C ILE A 245 5.71 -14.16 -17.38
N LYS A 246 5.65 -15.46 -17.05
CA LYS A 246 5.81 -16.57 -18.01
C LYS A 246 4.47 -17.08 -18.53
N ASP A 247 3.36 -16.69 -17.92
CA ASP A 247 2.02 -17.09 -18.34
C ASP A 247 1.62 -16.33 -19.61
N PRO A 248 1.36 -17.02 -20.74
CA PRO A 248 1.04 -16.38 -22.00
C PRO A 248 -0.27 -15.57 -21.97
N GLU A 249 -1.19 -15.88 -21.05
CA GLU A 249 -2.44 -15.13 -20.90
C GLU A 249 -2.28 -13.87 -20.04
N MET A 250 -1.28 -13.83 -19.16
CA MET A 250 -1.05 -12.68 -18.26
C MET A 250 0.06 -11.77 -18.75
N LYS A 251 1.04 -12.30 -19.49
CA LYS A 251 2.16 -11.52 -20.02
C LYS A 251 1.75 -10.26 -20.80
N PRO A 252 0.70 -10.26 -21.67
CA PRO A 252 0.26 -9.04 -22.34
C PRO A 252 -0.19 -7.93 -21.37
N LEU A 253 -0.74 -8.29 -20.20
CA LEU A 253 -1.12 -7.32 -19.17
C LEU A 253 0.11 -6.76 -18.46
N ILE A 254 1.13 -7.59 -18.21
CA ILE A 254 2.41 -7.10 -17.68
C ILE A 254 3.06 -6.10 -18.65
N GLU A 255 3.09 -6.41 -19.94
CA GLU A 255 3.63 -5.51 -20.97
C GLU A 255 2.86 -4.19 -21.06
N LEU A 256 1.52 -4.25 -20.96
CA LEU A 256 0.68 -3.07 -20.90
C LEU A 256 0.98 -2.21 -19.67
N TYR A 257 1.00 -2.80 -18.48
CA TYR A 257 1.20 -2.05 -17.24
C TYR A 257 2.62 -1.52 -17.09
N ALA A 258 3.63 -2.26 -17.56
CA ALA A 258 5.02 -1.78 -17.60
C ALA A 258 5.21 -0.57 -18.51
N SER A 259 4.46 -0.49 -19.62
CA SER A 259 4.57 0.60 -20.60
C SER A 259 3.61 1.76 -20.32
N ASN A 260 2.59 1.56 -19.48
CA ASN A 260 1.55 2.54 -19.24
C ASN A 260 1.09 2.51 -17.76
N GLN A 261 1.61 3.44 -16.97
CA GLN A 261 1.25 3.60 -15.57
C GLN A 261 -0.23 3.95 -15.37
N ASP A 262 -0.82 4.77 -16.25
CA ASP A 262 -2.24 5.13 -16.16
C ASP A 262 -3.14 3.90 -16.36
N ALA A 263 -2.76 3.00 -17.28
CA ALA A 263 -3.47 1.74 -17.48
C ALA A 263 -3.36 0.83 -16.26
N PHE A 264 -2.16 0.74 -15.66
CA PHE A 264 -1.97 0.02 -14.40
C PHE A 264 -2.84 0.61 -13.29
N PHE A 265 -2.74 1.92 -13.03
CA PHE A 265 -3.47 2.59 -11.97
C PHE A 265 -4.99 2.49 -12.16
N LYS A 266 -5.48 2.65 -13.39
CA LYS A 266 -6.89 2.43 -13.70
C LYS A 266 -7.35 1.02 -13.36
N GLN A 267 -6.61 -0.01 -13.79
CA GLN A 267 -6.96 -1.39 -13.45
C GLN A 267 -6.85 -1.63 -11.94
N TYR A 268 -5.83 -1.05 -11.28
CA TYR A 268 -5.60 -1.24 -9.87
C TYR A 268 -6.77 -0.73 -9.04
N VAL A 269 -7.30 0.46 -9.34
CA VAL A 269 -8.50 1.00 -8.69
C VAL A 269 -9.68 0.05 -8.83
N GLU A 270 -10.01 -0.38 -10.06
CA GLU A 270 -11.12 -1.30 -10.33
C GLU A 270 -10.96 -2.63 -9.57
N SER A 271 -9.74 -3.17 -9.55
CA SER A 271 -9.44 -4.45 -8.92
C SER A 271 -9.42 -4.35 -7.40
N PHE A 272 -8.89 -3.25 -6.86
CA PHE A 272 -8.84 -3.01 -5.41
C PHE A 272 -10.25 -2.82 -4.85
N GLU A 273 -11.08 -1.99 -5.49
CA GLU A 273 -12.48 -1.82 -5.11
C GLU A 273 -13.23 -3.15 -5.16
N LYS A 274 -13.03 -3.95 -6.21
CA LYS A 274 -13.61 -5.29 -6.31
C LYS A 274 -13.15 -6.19 -5.16
N MET A 275 -11.84 -6.23 -4.88
CA MET A 275 -11.23 -7.06 -3.85
C MET A 275 -11.80 -6.74 -2.46
N VAL A 276 -11.77 -5.48 -2.04
CA VAL A 276 -12.19 -5.11 -0.67
C VAL A 276 -13.71 -5.19 -0.48
N ASN A 277 -14.49 -5.34 -1.56
CA ASN A 277 -15.94 -5.46 -1.50
C ASN A 277 -16.45 -6.90 -1.74
N LEU A 278 -15.55 -7.90 -1.82
CA LEU A 278 -15.96 -9.31 -1.95
C LEU A 278 -16.87 -9.74 -0.78
N GLY A 279 -17.99 -10.39 -1.11
CA GLY A 279 -19.00 -10.83 -0.14
C GLY A 279 -19.91 -9.72 0.40
N GLN A 280 -19.65 -8.45 0.06
CA GLN A 280 -20.46 -7.31 0.51
C GLN A 280 -21.57 -6.99 -0.48
N LYS A 281 -22.68 -6.45 0.03
CA LYS A 281 -23.75 -5.90 -0.81
C LYS A 281 -23.36 -4.50 -1.24
N THR A 282 -22.81 -4.36 -2.45
CA THR A 282 -22.33 -3.07 -2.97
C THR A 282 -23.40 -1.97 -2.99
N SER A 283 -24.68 -2.33 -3.13
CA SER A 283 -25.81 -1.39 -3.03
C SER A 283 -26.01 -0.77 -1.64
N GLU A 284 -25.42 -1.36 -0.60
CA GLU A 284 -25.46 -0.86 0.78
C GLU A 284 -24.23 -0.01 1.13
N LEU A 285 -23.24 0.06 0.23
CA LEU A 285 -22.02 0.84 0.44
C LEU A 285 -22.24 2.30 0.02
N SER A 286 -21.66 3.20 0.80
CA SER A 286 -21.57 4.62 0.49
C SER A 286 -20.18 4.96 -0.03
N SER A 287 -20.06 6.01 -0.84
CA SER A 287 -18.79 6.44 -1.44
C SER A 287 -18.39 7.81 -0.90
N VAL A 288 -17.10 8.01 -0.61
CA VAL A 288 -16.55 9.29 -0.17
C VAL A 288 -15.19 9.54 -0.82
N ALA A 289 -14.93 10.78 -1.24
CA ALA A 289 -13.61 11.17 -1.71
C ALA A 289 -12.64 11.28 -0.52
N LEU A 290 -11.41 10.83 -0.71
CA LEU A 290 -10.34 10.96 0.27
C LEU A 290 -9.38 12.08 -0.17
N ASP A 291 -9.05 12.95 0.77
CA ASP A 291 -8.03 13.98 0.60
C ASP A 291 -6.76 13.52 1.33
N ILE A 292 -5.90 12.79 0.62
CA ILE A 292 -4.66 12.24 1.16
C ILE A 292 -3.50 12.82 0.36
N GLU A 293 -2.59 13.47 1.06
CA GLU A 293 -1.35 13.98 0.48
C GLU A 293 -0.39 12.82 0.18
N VAL A 294 0.32 12.90 -0.94
CA VAL A 294 1.39 11.96 -1.29
C VAL A 294 2.63 12.31 -0.45
N HIS A 295 3.33 11.29 0.04
CA HIS A 295 4.54 11.45 0.85
C HIS A 295 5.62 12.24 0.08
N GLU A 296 6.15 13.29 0.70
CA GLU A 296 7.00 14.28 0.01
C GLU A 296 8.37 13.74 -0.40
N LYS A 297 8.86 12.67 0.25
CA LYS A 297 10.24 12.16 0.11
C LYS A 297 10.36 10.79 -0.55
N LEU A 298 9.31 10.33 -1.23
CA LEU A 298 9.28 9.01 -1.88
C LEU A 298 10.51 8.72 -2.74
N ALA A 299 10.90 9.66 -3.61
CA ALA A 299 12.05 9.48 -4.51
C ALA A 299 13.41 9.51 -3.80
N GLU A 300 13.51 10.18 -2.64
CA GLU A 300 14.73 10.23 -1.83
C GLU A 300 14.89 8.96 -0.99
N GLU A 301 13.77 8.41 -0.51
CA GLU A 301 13.73 7.27 0.43
C GLU A 301 13.63 5.90 -0.26
N GLY A 302 13.15 5.86 -1.52
CA GLY A 302 12.96 4.64 -2.32
C GLY A 302 14.01 4.39 -3.40
N SER A 303 15.19 5.00 -3.27
CA SER A 303 16.32 5.00 -4.20
C SER A 303 16.20 5.91 -5.45
N ALA A 304 17.33 6.58 -5.75
CA ALA A 304 17.44 7.80 -6.53
C ALA A 304 17.39 7.62 -8.06
N GLN A 305 16.99 8.71 -8.75
CA GLN A 305 17.23 9.06 -10.17
C GLN A 305 16.23 8.66 -11.29
N ALA A 306 15.00 8.18 -11.04
CA ALA A 306 14.04 7.91 -12.13
C ALA A 306 12.82 8.86 -12.24
N VAL A 307 12.47 9.64 -11.21
CA VAL A 307 11.21 10.44 -11.23
C VAL A 307 11.35 11.81 -11.92
N LEU A 308 12.57 12.31 -12.15
CA LEU A 308 12.77 13.55 -12.92
C LEU A 308 12.39 13.42 -14.41
N ALA A 309 12.21 12.21 -14.94
CA ALA A 309 11.84 12.02 -16.35
C ALA A 309 10.32 12.04 -16.61
N ALA A 310 9.47 11.81 -15.59
CA ALA A 310 8.01 11.76 -15.77
C ALA A 310 7.33 13.11 -15.47
N ALA A 311 7.88 13.91 -14.55
CA ALA A 311 7.41 15.27 -14.28
C ALA A 311 7.65 16.23 -15.45
N ASP A 312 8.74 16.04 -16.20
CA ASP A 312 9.05 16.84 -17.40
C ASP A 312 8.17 16.48 -18.61
N ALA A 313 7.56 15.29 -18.63
CA ALA A 313 6.63 14.88 -19.70
C ALA A 313 5.22 15.48 -19.51
N ALA A 314 4.84 15.83 -18.27
CA ALA A 314 3.56 16.45 -17.95
C ALA A 314 3.58 17.99 -18.04
N ALA A 315 4.76 18.61 -18.08
CA ALA A 315 4.93 20.08 -18.12
C ALA A 315 5.11 20.67 -19.55
N GLY A 316 4.82 19.89 -20.59
CA GLY A 316 4.94 20.30 -22.00
C GLY A 316 3.91 21.36 -22.43
N GLY A 317 4.07 22.61 -22.00
CA GLY A 317 3.24 23.73 -22.40
C GLY A 317 3.94 25.08 -22.23
N SER A 318 4.31 25.70 -23.35
CA SER A 318 4.85 27.07 -23.53
C SER A 318 6.37 27.26 -23.36
N LYS A 319 7.06 27.30 -24.51
CA LYS A 319 8.33 28.01 -24.65
C LYS A 319 8.06 29.52 -24.69
N PRO A 320 8.85 30.35 -23.99
CA PRO A 320 9.24 31.64 -24.49
C PRO A 320 10.65 31.54 -25.10
N VAL A 321 10.74 31.97 -26.35
CA VAL A 321 11.98 32.29 -27.05
C VAL A 321 12.55 33.57 -26.44
N ALA A 322 13.82 33.57 -26.02
CA ALA A 322 14.72 34.73 -26.21
C ALA A 322 16.19 34.43 -25.82
N THR A 323 17.03 34.49 -26.87
CA THR A 323 18.39 35.06 -26.92
C THR A 323 19.52 34.52 -26.02
N ALA A 324 20.42 33.79 -26.69
CA ALA A 324 21.77 33.52 -26.26
C ALA A 324 22.61 34.81 -26.16
N VAL A 325 23.36 34.95 -25.07
CA VAL A 325 24.59 35.75 -25.00
C VAL A 325 25.68 34.89 -24.37
N ALA A 326 26.77 34.72 -25.10
CA ALA A 326 27.96 33.98 -24.68
C ALA A 326 28.97 34.89 -23.97
N SER A 327 29.62 34.39 -22.91
CA SER A 327 30.89 34.89 -22.33
C SER A 327 31.27 33.92 -21.19
N SER A 328 32.20 32.99 -21.40
CA SER A 328 33.68 33.04 -21.27
C SER A 328 34.21 32.66 -19.88
N LYS A 329 35.20 31.75 -19.91
CA LYS A 329 35.90 31.08 -18.80
C LYS A 329 36.74 32.01 -17.90
N SER A 330 36.83 31.64 -16.62
CA SER A 330 38.03 31.62 -15.74
C SER A 330 37.57 31.10 -14.36
N GLY A 331 38.10 30.07 -13.69
CA GLY A 331 39.49 29.69 -13.49
C GLY A 331 39.98 30.25 -12.15
N ALA A 332 39.86 29.50 -11.04
CA ALA A 332 40.73 29.64 -9.86
C ALA A 332 40.52 28.49 -8.85
N SER A 333 41.66 27.99 -8.40
CA SER A 333 41.96 26.96 -7.39
C SER A 333 41.67 27.38 -5.95
N GLY A 334 41.37 26.40 -5.08
CA GLY A 334 41.44 26.57 -3.64
C GLY A 334 41.23 25.26 -2.86
N ASN A 335 42.34 24.64 -2.43
CA ASN A 335 42.35 23.58 -1.41
C ASN A 335 42.15 24.20 -0.01
N VAL A 336 41.20 23.72 0.79
CA VAL A 336 41.26 23.75 2.28
C VAL A 336 40.48 22.51 2.81
N VAL A 337 41.19 21.46 3.21
CA VAL A 337 41.38 20.95 4.60
C VAL A 337 40.12 20.39 5.30
N CYS A 338 40.26 19.08 5.57
CA CYS A 338 39.54 18.20 6.51
C CYS A 338 39.22 18.83 7.88
N TRP A 339 37.99 18.61 8.38
CA TRP A 339 37.72 18.51 9.82
C TRP A 339 36.81 17.32 10.12
N MET A 340 37.22 16.62 11.18
CA MET A 340 36.66 15.44 11.83
C MET A 340 35.37 15.75 12.63
N VAL A 341 34.50 14.73 12.70
CA VAL A 341 33.80 14.21 13.90
C VAL A 341 32.78 15.13 14.60
N LEU A 342 31.51 14.70 14.67
CA LEU A 342 30.87 14.39 15.95
C LEU A 342 29.67 13.44 15.80
N VAL A 343 29.79 12.32 16.52
CA VAL A 343 28.75 11.34 16.86
C VAL A 343 27.91 11.91 18.00
N ILE A 344 26.57 11.83 17.92
CA ILE A 344 25.71 11.76 19.12
C ILE A 344 24.59 10.75 18.85
N SER A 345 24.75 9.57 19.47
CA SER A 345 23.70 8.61 19.75
C SER A 345 22.75 9.16 20.82
N PHE A 346 21.45 8.92 20.70
CA PHE A 346 20.57 8.80 21.86
C PHE A 346 19.72 7.54 21.77
N LEU A 347 19.83 6.77 22.85
CA LEU A 347 19.15 5.52 23.14
C LEU A 347 17.76 5.76 23.76
N LEU A 348 16.88 4.77 23.55
CA LEU A 348 15.88 4.23 24.49
C LEU A 348 14.70 5.12 24.90
N LEU A 349 13.51 4.78 24.37
CA LEU A 349 12.47 4.05 25.12
C LEU A 349 11.57 3.28 24.16
#